data_AF-A0A1Q6ZHR3-F1
#
_entry.id   AF-A0A1Q6ZHR3-F1
#
_cell.length_a   1.000
_cell.length_b   1.000
_cell.length_c   1.000
_cell.angle_alpha   90.00
_cell.angle_beta   90.00
_cell.angle_gamma   90.00
#
_symmetry.space_group_name_H-M   'P 1'
#
loop_
_entity.id
_entity.type
_entity.pdbx_description
1 polymer ?
#
loop_
_entity_poly.entity_id
_entity_poly.type
_entity_poly.pdbx_seq_one_letter_code
_entity_poly.pdbx_strand_id
1 'polypeptide(L)'
;MTAPSDHYEFPWTENARKLKAWFAAYLLTVSAGLYWAIDTSFTSGLGVAVMFGSLIPYIVSIVFAYRVQRALNQAQLYKPGAWQIIAGALLFNPFLLGFVIPASVLWVTRRIERRIWEGKIDYHSVGVAGS
;
A
#
# COMPACT_ATOMS: atom_id res chain seq x y z
N MET A 1 27.65 -21.04 -8.61
CA MET A 1 26.67 -19.93 -8.67
C MET A 1 26.45 -19.44 -7.25
N THR A 2 27.22 -18.45 -6.82
CA THR A 2 27.02 -17.75 -5.55
C THR A 2 25.87 -16.77 -5.74
N ALA A 3 24.76 -17.00 -5.04
CA ALA A 3 23.69 -16.02 -4.97
C ALA A 3 24.29 -14.71 -4.41
N PRO A 4 24.05 -13.54 -5.04
CA PRO A 4 24.47 -12.28 -4.43
C PRO A 4 23.71 -12.12 -3.11
N SER A 5 24.44 -12.30 -2.02
CA SER A 5 23.96 -12.27 -0.63
C SER A 5 24.18 -10.90 0.03
N ASP A 6 24.06 -9.83 -0.76
CA ASP A 6 24.03 -8.47 -0.21
C ASP A 6 22.60 -7.96 -0.30
N HIS A 7 22.05 -7.66 0.86
CA HIS A 7 20.75 -7.06 1.07
C HIS A 7 20.61 -5.73 0.29
N TYR A 8 20.29 -5.80 -1.01
CA TYR A 8 19.67 -4.69 -1.71
C TYR A 8 18.23 -4.55 -1.19
N GLU A 9 18.09 -3.97 0.01
CA GLU A 9 16.80 -3.46 0.42
C GLU A 9 16.46 -2.28 -0.50
N PHE A 10 15.55 -2.51 -1.46
CA PHE A 10 15.05 -1.42 -2.30
C PHE A 10 14.51 -0.29 -1.41
N PRO A 11 14.65 0.99 -1.80
CA PRO A 11 14.27 2.13 -0.95
C PRO A 11 12.77 2.17 -0.60
N TRP A 12 11.93 1.47 -1.36
CA TRP A 12 10.50 1.33 -1.09
C TRP A 12 10.15 0.15 -0.15
N THR A 13 11.07 -0.78 0.12
CA THR A 13 10.82 -2.02 0.88
C THR A 13 10.37 -1.76 2.32
N GLU A 14 10.98 -0.78 2.99
CA GLU A 14 10.62 -0.40 4.35
C GLU A 14 9.19 0.18 4.40
N ASN A 15 8.87 1.08 3.47
CA ASN A 15 7.54 1.67 3.35
C ASN A 15 6.49 0.62 2.94
N ALA A 16 6.84 -0.36 2.11
CA ALA A 16 5.95 -1.46 1.74
C ALA A 16 5.66 -2.40 2.93
N ARG A 17 6.65 -2.65 3.82
CA ARG A 17 6.43 -3.37 5.08
C ARG A 17 5.48 -2.62 6.01
N LYS A 18 5.71 -1.31 6.20
CA LYS A 18 4.82 -0.44 6.99
C LYS A 18 3.41 -0.39 6.41
N LEU A 19 3.30 -0.25 5.08
CA LEU A 19 2.01 -0.32 4.37
C LEU A 19 1.28 -1.62 4.64
N LYS A 20 1.96 -2.78 4.56
CA LYS A 20 1.36 -4.08 4.84
C LYS A 20 0.86 -4.20 6.28
N ALA A 21 1.63 -3.74 7.25
CA ALA A 21 1.24 -3.78 8.66
C ALA A 21 0.02 -2.90 8.94
N TRP A 22 0.02 -1.65 8.46
CA TRP A 22 -1.09 -0.72 8.64
C TRP A 22 -2.33 -1.13 7.83
N PHE A 23 -2.14 -1.72 6.66
CA PHE A 23 -3.23 -2.28 5.88
C PHE A 23 -3.88 -3.46 6.60
N ALA A 24 -3.09 -4.35 7.23
CA ALA A 24 -3.62 -5.41 8.06
C ALA A 24 -4.38 -4.86 9.28
N ALA A 25 -3.83 -3.85 9.96
CA ALA A 25 -4.54 -3.18 11.06
C ALA A 25 -5.86 -2.57 10.61
N TYR A 26 -5.88 -1.88 9.46
CA TYR A 26 -7.11 -1.36 8.86
C TYR A 26 -8.13 -2.47 8.57
N LEU A 27 -7.72 -3.57 7.94
CA LEU A 27 -8.61 -4.70 7.65
C LEU A 27 -9.16 -5.34 8.93
N LEU A 28 -8.34 -5.48 9.97
CA LEU A 28 -8.78 -5.99 11.27
C LEU A 28 -9.80 -5.06 11.92
N THR A 29 -9.55 -3.75 11.92
CA THR A 29 -10.49 -2.76 12.49
C THR A 29 -11.82 -2.74 11.72
N VAL A 30 -11.78 -2.77 10.39
CA VAL A 30 -12.99 -2.83 9.56
C VAL A 30 -13.74 -4.15 9.76
N SER A 31 -13.03 -5.28 9.80
CA SER A 31 -13.65 -6.60 9.99
C SER A 31 -14.27 -6.73 11.39
N ALA A 32 -13.61 -6.22 12.43
CA ALA A 32 -14.16 -6.15 13.76
C ALA A 32 -15.42 -5.25 13.79
N GLY A 33 -15.36 -4.08 13.16
CA GLY A 33 -16.53 -3.20 13.04
C GLY A 33 -17.70 -3.85 12.33
N LEU A 34 -17.43 -4.56 11.23
CA LEU A 34 -18.45 -5.24 10.46
C LEU A 34 -19.06 -6.42 11.23
N TYR A 35 -18.24 -7.22 11.92
CA TYR A 35 -18.71 -8.32 12.78
C TYR A 35 -19.66 -7.79 13.86
N TRP A 36 -19.28 -6.72 14.55
CA TRP A 36 -20.11 -6.10 15.57
C TRP A 36 -21.37 -5.44 15.01
N ALA A 37 -21.31 -4.85 13.82
CA ALA A 37 -22.46 -4.23 13.17
C ALA A 37 -23.47 -5.24 12.61
N ILE A 38 -23.05 -6.49 12.36
CA ILE A 38 -23.96 -7.60 12.01
C ILE A 38 -24.70 -8.10 13.26
N ASP A 39 -24.04 -8.10 14.42
CA ASP A 39 -24.58 -8.63 15.68
C ASP A 39 -25.41 -7.60 16.48
N THR A 40 -25.20 -6.31 16.24
CA THR A 40 -25.93 -5.23 16.90
C THR A 40 -26.63 -4.33 15.88
N SER A 41 -27.88 -3.94 16.15
CA SER A 41 -28.58 -2.92 15.37
C SER A 41 -27.65 -1.72 15.13
N PHE A 42 -27.41 -1.37 13.86
CA PHE A 42 -26.46 -0.37 13.33
C PHE A 42 -26.52 1.05 13.95
N THR A 43 -27.40 1.26 14.94
CA THR A 43 -27.68 2.51 15.65
C THR A 43 -26.87 2.69 16.95
N SER A 44 -26.02 1.74 17.33
CA SER A 44 -25.20 1.86 18.54
C SER A 44 -23.99 2.79 18.30
N GLY A 45 -23.71 3.70 19.24
CA GLY A 45 -22.57 4.64 19.16
C GLY A 45 -21.20 3.97 18.97
N LEU A 46 -21.11 2.66 19.23
CA LEU A 46 -19.94 1.82 18.97
C LEU A 46 -19.67 1.62 17.47
N GLY A 47 -20.70 1.44 16.64
CA GLY A 47 -20.52 1.32 15.19
C GLY A 47 -19.90 2.59 14.58
N VAL A 48 -20.33 3.75 15.09
CA VAL A 48 -19.76 5.06 14.74
C VAL A 48 -18.30 5.16 15.20
N ALA A 49 -18.00 4.78 16.45
CA ALA A 49 -16.63 4.79 16.97
C ALA A 49 -15.68 3.89 16.16
N VAL A 50 -16.13 2.72 15.69
CA VAL A 50 -15.31 1.84 14.86
C VAL A 50 -15.14 2.40 13.44
N MET A 51 -16.18 3.00 12.85
CA MET A 51 -16.04 3.69 11.56
C MET A 51 -14.98 4.79 11.64
N PHE A 52 -15.08 5.69 12.62
CA PHE A 52 -14.09 6.76 12.79
C PHE A 52 -12.72 6.23 13.21
N GLY A 53 -12.66 5.19 14.04
CA GLY A 53 -11.41 4.54 14.43
C GLY A 53 -10.66 3.90 13.25
N SER A 54 -11.40 3.40 12.25
CA SER A 54 -10.81 2.79 11.04
C SER A 54 -10.20 3.82 10.06
N LEU A 55 -10.56 5.10 10.17
CA LEU A 55 -10.00 6.17 9.32
C LEU A 55 -8.51 6.37 9.59
N ILE A 56 -8.05 6.24 10.83
CA ILE A 56 -6.63 6.41 11.19
C ILE A 56 -5.74 5.39 10.44
N PRO A 57 -5.94 4.07 10.59
CA PRO A 57 -5.12 3.10 9.87
C PRO A 57 -5.33 3.17 8.36
N TYR A 58 -6.50 3.61 7.87
CA TYR A 58 -6.74 3.88 6.45
C TYR A 58 -5.86 5.02 5.92
N ILE A 59 -5.90 6.19 6.54
CA ILE A 59 -5.11 7.36 6.14
C ILE A 59 -3.61 7.02 6.18
N VAL A 60 -3.16 6.36 7.24
CA VAL A 60 -1.76 5.92 7.37
C VAL A 60 -1.37 4.96 6.23
N SER A 61 -2.26 4.03 5.85
CA SER A 61 -2.06 3.15 4.70
C SER A 61 -1.95 3.93 3.39
N ILE A 62 -2.80 4.95 3.17
CA ILE A 62 -2.71 5.81 1.98
C ILE A 62 -1.39 6.58 1.93
N VAL A 63 -0.91 7.10 3.06
CA VAL A 63 0.38 7.80 3.15
C VAL A 63 1.55 6.88 2.76
N PHE A 64 1.59 5.66 3.29
CA PHE A 64 2.64 4.70 2.92
C PHE A 64 2.50 4.22 1.48
N ALA A 65 1.29 4.01 0.98
CA ALA A 65 1.04 3.69 -0.43
C ALA A 65 1.57 4.78 -1.37
N TYR A 66 1.32 6.05 -1.02
CA TYR A 66 1.86 7.20 -1.75
C TYR A 66 3.39 7.22 -1.73
N ARG A 67 4.02 6.99 -0.56
CA ARG A 67 5.49 6.94 -0.43
C ARG A 67 6.12 5.85 -1.27
N VAL A 68 5.53 4.64 -1.26
CA VAL A 68 5.98 3.52 -2.10
C VAL A 68 5.86 3.86 -3.58
N GLN A 69 4.71 4.37 -4.02
CA GLN A 69 4.53 4.71 -5.43
C GLN A 69 5.42 5.87 -5.88
N ARG A 70 5.66 6.85 -5.01
CA ARG A 70 6.62 7.94 -5.28
C ARG A 70 8.04 7.39 -5.47
N ALA A 71 8.49 6.48 -4.61
CA ALA A 71 9.80 5.87 -4.74
C ALA A 71 9.93 5.03 -6.04
N LEU A 72 8.88 4.29 -6.41
CA LEU A 72 8.85 3.53 -7.67
C LEU A 72 8.83 4.43 -8.92
N ASN A 73 8.16 5.58 -8.85
CA ASN A 73 8.10 6.56 -9.93
C ASN A 73 9.44 7.30 -10.08
N GLN A 74 10.07 7.70 -8.97
CA GLN A 74 11.42 8.28 -8.97
C GLN A 74 12.46 7.32 -9.56
N ALA A 75 12.32 6.01 -9.31
CA ALA A 75 13.15 4.98 -9.92
C ALA A 75 12.80 4.68 -11.40
N GLN A 76 11.86 5.41 -12.01
CA GLN A 76 11.34 5.18 -13.39
C GLN A 76 10.79 3.76 -13.64
N LEU A 77 10.52 3.00 -12.57
CA LEU A 77 9.98 1.63 -12.63
C LEU A 77 8.45 1.62 -12.79
N TYR A 78 7.80 2.74 -12.49
CA TYR A 78 6.35 2.87 -12.54
C TYR A 78 5.93 4.22 -13.12
N LYS A 79 5.35 4.18 -14.33
CA LYS A 79 4.91 5.37 -15.10
C LYS A 79 3.78 6.17 -14.43
N PRO A 80 2.77 5.54 -13.80
CA PRO A 80 1.67 6.29 -13.20
C PRO A 80 2.11 7.16 -12.02
N GLY A 81 1.67 8.42 -12.02
CA GLY A 81 2.00 9.41 -10.99
C GLY A 81 1.51 8.99 -9.60
N ALA A 82 2.34 9.21 -8.58
CA ALA A 82 1.98 8.89 -7.19
C ALA A 82 0.71 9.64 -6.70
N TRP A 83 0.37 10.77 -7.32
CA TRP A 83 -0.87 11.51 -7.04
C TRP A 83 -2.14 10.69 -7.25
N GLN A 84 -2.11 9.66 -8.11
CA GLN A 84 -3.25 8.77 -8.34
C GLN A 84 -3.67 8.02 -7.07
N ILE A 85 -2.75 7.81 -6.14
CA ILE A 85 -3.06 7.23 -4.82
C ILE A 85 -3.98 8.15 -4.03
N ILE A 86 -3.70 9.45 -4.04
CA ILE A 86 -4.51 10.45 -3.32
C ILE A 86 -5.85 10.65 -4.03
N ALA A 87 -5.85 10.80 -5.35
CA ALA A 87 -7.08 10.93 -6.14
C ALA A 87 -7.97 9.69 -6.00
N GLY A 88 -7.37 8.50 -6.07
CA GLY A 88 -8.07 7.24 -5.81
C GLY A 88 -8.63 7.21 -4.38
N ALA A 89 -7.86 7.61 -3.37
CA ALA A 89 -8.30 7.52 -1.98
C ALA A 89 -9.49 8.45 -1.67
N LEU A 90 -9.61 9.55 -2.42
CA LEU A 90 -10.76 10.46 -2.36
C LEU A 90 -11.98 9.92 -3.15
N LEU A 91 -11.74 9.28 -4.30
CA LEU A 91 -12.79 8.71 -5.14
C LEU A 91 -13.39 7.41 -4.57
N PHE A 92 -12.55 6.58 -3.94
CA PHE A 92 -12.97 5.32 -3.37
C PHE A 92 -13.42 5.52 -1.92
N ASN A 93 -14.67 5.15 -1.64
CA ASN A 93 -15.19 5.13 -0.28
C ASN A 93 -14.30 4.22 0.60
N PRO A 94 -13.75 4.75 1.72
CA PRO A 94 -12.87 4.00 2.61
C PRO A 94 -13.45 2.68 3.09
N PHE A 95 -14.77 2.54 3.18
CA PHE A 95 -15.44 1.37 3.73
C PHE A 95 -15.82 0.31 2.69
N LEU A 96 -15.94 0.69 1.42
CA LEU A 96 -16.34 -0.24 0.35
C LEU A 96 -15.15 -0.64 -0.53
N LEU A 97 -14.32 0.32 -0.94
CA LEU A 97 -13.26 0.11 -1.91
C LEU A 97 -11.91 0.70 -1.48
N GLY A 98 -11.82 1.26 -0.26
CA GLY A 98 -10.58 1.82 0.29
C GLY A 98 -9.43 0.81 0.33
N PHE A 99 -9.73 -0.48 0.50
CA PHE A 99 -8.71 -1.54 0.52
C PHE A 99 -7.99 -1.73 -0.83
N VAL A 100 -8.61 -1.33 -1.94
CA VAL A 100 -8.07 -1.54 -3.30
C VAL A 100 -6.76 -0.81 -3.49
N ILE A 101 -6.62 0.38 -2.91
CA ILE A 101 -5.44 1.22 -3.10
C ILE A 101 -4.20 0.62 -2.41
N PRO A 102 -4.19 0.36 -1.09
CA PRO A 102 -3.06 -0.32 -0.44
C PRO A 102 -2.73 -1.66 -1.09
N ALA A 103 -3.75 -2.45 -1.46
CA ALA A 103 -3.57 -3.75 -2.08
C ALA A 103 -2.88 -3.65 -3.45
N SER A 104 -3.31 -2.72 -4.31
CA SER A 104 -2.73 -2.51 -5.62
C SER A 104 -1.26 -2.08 -5.54
N VAL A 105 -0.90 -1.21 -4.61
CA VAL A 105 0.49 -0.77 -4.42
C VAL A 105 1.37 -1.92 -3.96
N LEU A 106 0.91 -2.72 -2.99
CA LEU A 106 1.64 -3.92 -2.55
C LEU A 106 1.81 -4.93 -3.70
N TRP A 107 0.78 -5.11 -4.52
CA TRP A 107 0.84 -6.00 -5.69
C TRP A 107 1.85 -5.52 -6.72
N VAL A 108 1.79 -4.23 -7.10
CA VAL A 108 2.73 -3.62 -8.05
C VAL A 108 4.15 -3.75 -7.54
N THR A 109 4.38 -3.46 -6.26
CA THR A 109 5.70 -3.57 -5.62
C THR A 109 6.26 -4.98 -5.75
N ARG A 110 5.50 -6.00 -5.35
CA ARG A 110 5.90 -7.42 -5.48
C ARG A 110 6.16 -7.82 -6.93
N ARG A 111 5.32 -7.33 -7.86
CA ARG A 111 5.47 -7.63 -9.29
C ARG A 111 6.75 -7.04 -9.85
N ILE A 112 7.09 -5.81 -9.46
CA ILE A 112 8.32 -5.13 -9.90
C ILE A 112 9.54 -5.84 -9.30
N GLU A 113 9.55 -6.10 -7.99
CA GLU A 113 10.63 -6.82 -7.33
C GLU A 113 10.86 -8.18 -7.98
N ARG A 114 9.80 -8.98 -8.20
CA ARG A 114 9.89 -10.26 -8.89
C ARG A 114 10.50 -10.14 -10.29
N ARG A 115 10.16 -9.10 -11.05
CA ARG A 115 10.71 -8.87 -12.39
C ARG A 115 12.18 -8.47 -12.37
N ILE A 116 12.62 -7.75 -11.33
CA ILE A 116 14.04 -7.44 -11.11
C ILE A 116 14.81 -8.73 -10.79
N TRP A 117 14.29 -9.56 -9.87
CA TRP A 117 14.89 -10.85 -9.53
C TRP A 117 14.96 -11.83 -10.70
N GLU A 118 13.96 -11.82 -11.59
CA GLU A 118 13.95 -12.60 -12.83
C GLU A 118 14.89 -12.03 -13.92
N GLY A 119 15.60 -10.93 -13.65
CA GLY A 119 16.50 -10.27 -14.62
C GLY A 119 15.78 -9.59 -15.79
N LYS A 120 14.45 -9.42 -15.71
CA LYS A 120 13.63 -8.81 -16.77
C LYS A 120 13.64 -7.28 -16.73
N ILE A 121 14.09 -6.71 -15.62
CA ILE A 121 14.25 -5.27 -15.41
C ILE A 121 15.65 -5.07 -14.86
N ASP A 122 16.50 -4.37 -15.63
CA ASP A 122 17.84 -4.01 -15.17
C ASP A 122 17.76 -2.71 -14.35
N TYR A 123 17.62 -2.85 -13.04
CA TYR A 123 17.51 -1.73 -12.09
C TYR A 123 18.72 -0.78 -12.14
N HIS A 124 19.92 -1.29 -12.43
CA HIS A 124 21.13 -0.47 -12.52
C HIS A 124 21.16 0.39 -13.78
N SER A 125 20.65 -0.11 -14.91
CA SER A 125 20.55 0.67 -16.15
C SER A 125 19.54 1.84 -16.06
N VAL A 126 18.47 1.67 -15.28
CA VAL A 126 17.40 2.66 -15.13
C VAL A 126 17.82 3.81 -14.20
N GLY A 127 18.69 3.55 -13.22
CA GLY A 127 19.22 4.57 -12.31
C GLY A 127 20.27 5.50 -12.90
N VAL A 128 20.93 5.12 -14.00
CA VAL A 128 22.02 5.89 -14.63
C VAL A 128 21.53 6.75 -15.81
N ALA A 129 20.38 6.44 -16.40
CA ALA A 129 19.81 7.23 -17.50
C ALA A 129 19.13 8.54 -17.05
N GLY A 130 19.10 8.81 -15.74
CA GLY A 130 18.47 9.99 -15.14
C GLY A 130 19.41 10.94 -14.40
N SER A 131 20.73 10.76 -14.52
CA SER A 131 21.75 11.68 -13.98
C SER A 131 22.40 12.50 -15.08
#